data_AF-A0A7J9GIT5-F1
#
_entry.id   AF-A0A7J9GIT5-F1
#
_cell.length_a   1.000
_cell.length_b   1.000
_cell.length_c   1.000
_cell.angle_alpha   90.00
_cell.angle_beta   90.00
_cell.angle_gamma   90.00
#
_symmetry.space_group_name_H-M   'P 1'
#
loop_
_entity.id
_entity.type
_entity.pdbx_description
1 polymer ?
#
loop_
_entity_poly.entity_id
_entity_poly.type
_entity_poly.pdbx_seq_one_letter_code
_entity_poly.pdbx_strand_id
1 'polypeptide(L)'
;MLVGNKCDLENTRQVSLDEGKSLAESEGLFFIETSALDSTNVWTAFEIVIREIYNNVSRKVLSSDSYKARLSVNRVSLVNDDELKQSKT
;
A
#
# COMPACT_ATOMS: atom_id res chain seq x y z
N MET A 1 5.34 -4.61 3.10
CA MET A 1 5.89 -3.27 2.83
C MET A 1 5.85 -2.49 4.12
N LEU A 2 6.96 -1.87 4.50
CA LEU A 2 7.09 -0.93 5.60
C LEU A 2 6.97 0.50 5.06
N VAL A 3 6.19 1.34 5.73
CA VAL A 3 5.94 2.73 5.31
C VAL A 3 6.33 3.69 6.42
N GLY A 4 7.32 4.54 6.16
CA GLY A 4 7.70 5.65 7.04
C GLY A 4 6.81 6.85 6.78
N ASN A 5 5.68 6.98 7.50
CA ASN A 5 4.77 8.10 7.32
C ASN A 5 5.25 9.36 8.07
N LYS A 6 4.76 10.53 7.62
CA LYS A 6 5.08 11.87 8.15
C LYS A 6 6.51 12.32 7.83
N CYS A 7 7.01 12.00 6.64
CA CYS A 7 8.35 12.42 6.21
C CYS A 7 8.48 13.95 6.03
N ASP A 8 7.37 14.69 6.06
CA ASP A 8 7.34 16.15 6.12
C ASP A 8 7.92 16.71 7.43
N LEU A 9 7.92 15.93 8.51
CA LEU A 9 8.41 16.34 9.84
C LEU A 9 9.91 16.09 10.04
N GLU A 10 10.73 16.53 9.08
CA GLU A 10 12.18 16.27 9.06
C GLU A 10 12.90 16.81 10.31
N ASN A 11 12.48 17.98 10.81
CA ASN A 11 13.08 18.62 12.00
C ASN A 11 12.87 17.81 13.30
N THR A 12 11.88 16.92 13.33
CA THR A 12 11.59 16.07 14.50
C THR A 12 11.85 14.60 14.22
N ARG A 13 12.55 14.28 13.11
CA ARG A 13 12.86 12.92 12.71
C ARG A 13 13.60 12.17 13.81
N GLN A 14 13.03 11.03 14.22
CA GLN A 14 13.63 10.13 15.22
C GLN A 14 14.23 8.87 14.58
N VAL A 15 13.75 8.50 13.39
CA VAL A 15 14.21 7.32 12.65
C VAL A 15 14.83 7.80 11.35
N SER A 16 16.10 7.45 11.16
CA SER A 16 16.82 7.75 9.92
C SER A 16 16.29 6.90 8.77
N LEU A 17 16.48 7.38 7.54
CA LEU A 17 16.08 6.65 6.33
C LEU A 17 16.81 5.30 6.26
N ASP A 18 18.10 5.27 6.60
CA ASP A 18 18.92 4.06 6.59
C ASP A 18 18.46 3.03 7.64
N GLU A 19 18.06 3.47 8.83
CA GLU A 19 17.52 2.58 9.86
C GLU A 19 16.20 1.93 9.43
N GLY A 20 15.27 2.75 8.91
CA GLY A 20 14.00 2.25 8.39
C GLY A 20 14.19 1.28 7.23
N LYS A 21 15.13 1.59 6.33
CA LYS A 21 15.49 0.72 5.20
C LYS A 21 16.12 -0.59 5.67
N SER A 22 17.05 -0.54 6.61
CA SER A 22 17.73 -1.73 7.15
C SER A 22 16.75 -2.69 7.81
N LEU A 23 15.78 -2.16 8.57
CA LEU A 23 14.70 -2.96 9.17
C LEU A 23 13.81 -3.61 8.11
N ALA A 24 13.45 -2.86 7.05
CA ALA A 24 12.65 -3.43 5.99
C ALA A 24 13.40 -4.56 5.26
N GLU A 25 14.69 -4.38 4.98
CA GLU A 25 15.54 -5.39 4.36
C GLU A 25 15.67 -6.64 5.24
N SER A 26 15.86 -6.49 6.56
CA SER A 26 15.96 -7.65 7.47
C SER A 26 14.67 -8.45 7.56
N GLU A 27 13.52 -7.81 7.43
CA GLU A 27 12.20 -8.44 7.44
C GLU A 27 11.73 -8.87 6.03
N GLY A 28 12.54 -8.65 4.98
CA GLY A 28 12.19 -8.99 3.60
C GLY A 28 11.02 -8.15 3.04
N LEU A 29 10.87 -6.91 3.50
CA LEU A 29 9.82 -5.97 3.11
C LEU A 29 10.39 -4.86 2.21
N PHE A 30 9.56 -4.34 1.31
CA PHE A 30 9.83 -3.04 0.66
C PHE A 30 9.74 -1.89 1.65
N PHE A 31 10.52 -0.83 1.45
CA PHE A 31 10.48 0.41 2.24
C PHE A 31 10.14 1.62 1.37
N ILE A 32 9.31 2.52 1.88
CA ILE A 32 9.03 3.83 1.27
C ILE A 32 8.67 4.85 2.36
N GLU A 33 9.14 6.08 2.23
CA GLU A 33 8.70 7.19 3.09
C GLU A 33 7.58 7.97 2.41
N THR A 34 6.55 8.33 3.17
CA THR A 34 5.36 9.04 2.68
C THR A 34 5.01 10.21 3.59
N SER A 35 4.34 11.20 3.02
CA SER A 35 3.65 12.23 3.79
C SER A 35 2.19 12.26 3.36
N ALA A 36 1.30 11.89 4.28
CA ALA A 36 -0.12 12.06 4.08
C ALA A 36 -0.55 13.54 4.10
N LEU A 37 0.28 14.43 4.66
CA LEU A 37 0.00 15.86 4.74
C LEU A 37 0.15 16.55 3.38
N ASP A 38 1.25 16.29 2.69
CA ASP A 38 1.58 16.92 1.40
C ASP A 38 1.40 15.97 0.19
N SER A 39 0.90 14.75 0.44
CA SER A 39 0.69 13.67 -0.53
C SER A 39 1.98 13.06 -1.13
N THR A 40 3.15 13.32 -0.55
CA THR A 40 4.42 12.72 -1.00
C THR A 40 4.36 11.20 -0.93
N ASN A 41 4.65 10.56 -2.06
CA ASN A 41 4.77 9.11 -2.23
C ASN A 41 3.55 8.26 -1.85
N VAL A 42 2.41 8.86 -1.48
CA VAL A 42 1.19 8.12 -1.11
C VAL A 42 0.71 7.28 -2.29
N TRP A 43 0.57 7.90 -3.47
CA TRP A 43 0.18 7.19 -4.70
C TRP A 43 1.15 6.06 -5.05
N THR A 44 2.45 6.36 -5.05
CA THR A 44 3.52 5.40 -5.34
C THR A 44 3.49 4.21 -4.40
N ALA A 45 3.27 4.44 -3.10
CA ALA A 45 3.18 3.37 -2.10
C ALA A 45 2.04 2.40 -2.41
N PHE A 46 0.84 2.91 -2.70
CA PHE A 46 -0.31 2.08 -3.07
C PHE A 46 -0.08 1.34 -4.39
N GLU A 47 0.46 2.02 -5.40
CA GLU A 47 0.75 1.42 -6.70
C GLU A 47 1.72 0.23 -6.57
N ILE A 48 2.80 0.38 -5.79
CA ILE A 48 3.76 -0.69 -5.52
C ILE A 48 3.07 -1.91 -4.90
N VAL A 49 2.26 -1.70 -3.86
CA VAL A 49 1.57 -2.79 -3.16
C VAL A 49 0.59 -3.50 -4.07
N ILE A 50 -0.24 -2.73 -4.79
CA ILE A 50 -1.26 -3.29 -5.70
C ILE A 50 -0.59 -4.08 -6.82
N ARG A 51 0.45 -3.52 -7.44
CA ARG A 51 1.21 -4.18 -8.51
C ARG A 51 1.83 -5.49 -8.01
N GLU A 52 2.39 -5.50 -6.81
CA GLU A 52 3.02 -6.70 -6.26
C GLU A 52 1.99 -7.78 -5.90
N ILE A 53 0.84 -7.39 -5.34
CA ILE A 53 -0.29 -8.30 -5.10
C ILE A 53 -0.77 -8.89 -6.44
N TYR A 54 -1.00 -8.04 -7.45
CA TYR A 54 -1.46 -8.47 -8.77
C TYR A 54 -0.49 -9.44 -9.43
N ASN A 55 0.82 -9.14 -9.40
CA ASN A 55 1.85 -10.01 -9.95
C ASN A 55 1.90 -11.36 -9.23
N ASN A 56 1.82 -11.36 -7.90
CA ASN A 56 1.78 -12.59 -7.11
C ASN A 56 0.52 -13.42 -7.36
N VAL A 57 -0.64 -12.78 -7.48
CA VAL A 57 -1.91 -13.46 -7.77
C VAL A 57 -1.90 -14.00 -9.19
N SER A 58 -1.47 -13.22 -10.18
CA SER A 58 -1.42 -13.63 -11.59
C SER A 58 -0.50 -14.84 -11.79
N ARG A 59 0.69 -14.83 -11.16
CA ARG A 59 1.60 -15.99 -11.13
C ARG A 59 0.94 -17.23 -10.51
N LYS A 60 0.17 -17.08 -9.44
CA LYS A 60 -0.51 -18.20 -8.76
C LYS A 60 -1.74 -18.71 -9.52
N VAL A 61 -2.48 -17.83 -10.19
CA VAL A 61 -3.67 -18.19 -10.99
C VAL A 61 -3.27 -19.00 -12.23
N LEU A 62 -2.13 -18.70 -12.85
CA LEU A 62 -1.57 -19.52 -13.94
C LEU A 62 -1.23 -20.96 -13.48
N SER A 63 -1.03 -21.18 -12.18
CA SER A 63 -0.65 -22.48 -11.62
C SER A 63 -1.83 -23.31 -11.08
N SER A 64 -3.04 -22.74 -10.89
CA SER A 64 -4.21 -23.54 -10.49
C SER A 64 -5.54 -22.80 -10.65
N ASP A 65 -6.49 -23.43 -11.35
CA ASP A 65 -7.87 -22.94 -11.52
C ASP A 65 -8.65 -22.78 -10.20
N SER A 66 -8.23 -23.50 -9.15
CA SER A 66 -8.83 -23.43 -7.81
C SER A 66 -8.64 -22.08 -7.10
N TYR A 67 -7.59 -21.33 -7.42
CA TYR A 67 -7.34 -20.01 -6.79
C TYR A 67 -8.32 -18.93 -7.26
N LYS A 68 -8.85 -19.06 -8.49
CA LYS A 68 -9.80 -18.10 -9.07
C LYS A 68 -11.11 -18.05 -8.27
N ALA A 69 -11.58 -19.19 -7.77
CA ALA A 69 -12.78 -19.30 -6.93
C ALA A 69 -12.59 -18.70 -5.52
N ARG A 70 -11.39 -18.77 -4.93
CA ARG A 70 -11.11 -18.18 -3.61
C ARG A 70 -10.96 -16.65 -3.68
N LEU A 71 -10.44 -16.13 -4.78
CA LEU A 71 -10.30 -14.68 -5.00
C LEU A 71 -11.64 -13.98 -5.20
N SER A 72 -12.63 -14.65 -5.80
CA SER A 72 -13.98 -14.08 -5.96
C SER A 72 -14.73 -13.93 -4.64
N VAL A 73 -14.42 -14.76 -3.64
CA VAL A 73 -15.09 -14.75 -2.32
C VAL A 73 -14.58 -13.62 -1.42
N ASN A 74 -13.30 -13.25 -1.52
CA ASN A 74 -12.68 -12.22 -0.67
C ASN A 74 -12.61 -10.83 -1.33
N ARG A 75 -13.43 -10.55 -2.35
CA ARG A 75 -13.48 -9.21 -2.95
C ARG A 75 -14.06 -8.22 -1.95
N VAL A 76 -13.19 -7.39 -1.36
CA VAL A 76 -13.60 -6.17 -0.66
C VAL A 76 -14.18 -5.21 -1.70
N SER A 77 -15.44 -4.85 -1.52
CA SER A 77 -16.09 -3.79 -2.30
C SER A 77 -15.46 -2.46 -1.91
N LEU A 78 -14.66 -1.87 -2.80
CA LEU A 78 -14.29 -0.46 -2.69
C LEU A 78 -15.56 0.35 -2.91
N VAL A 79 -16.15 0.85 -1.83
CA VAL A 79 -17.21 1.86 -1.90
C VAL A 79 -16.55 3.12 -2.46
N ASN A 80 -16.99 3.56 -3.63
CA ASN A 80 -16.57 4.84 -4.18
C ASN A 80 -17.18 5.95 -3.31
N ASP A 81 -16.36 6.75 -2.63
CA ASP A 81 -16.77 7.87 -1.77
C ASP A 81 -17.42 9.06 -2.52
N ASP A 82 -17.79 8.90 -3.80
CA ASP A 82 -18.41 9.95 -4.61
C ASP A 82 -19.87 10.26 -4.22
N GLU A 83 -20.50 9.48 -3.33
CA GLU A 83 -21.89 9.70 -2.90
C GLU A 83 -22.08 10.54 -1.62
N LEU A 84 -21.02 11.14 -1.03
CA LEU A 84 -21.16 11.95 0.19
C LEU A 84 -21.28 13.47 -0.04
N LYS A 85 -21.91 13.91 -1.14
CA LYS A 85 -22.19 15.35 -1.40
C LYS A 85 -23.61 15.72 -1.83
N GLN A 86 -24.60 14.84 -1.68
CA GLN A 86 -26.01 15.21 -1.87
C GLN A 86 -26.89 14.86 -0.65
N SER A 87 -26.51 15.32 0.55
CA SER A 87 -27.46 15.42 1.67
C SER A 87 -27.07 16.55 2.63
N LYS A 88 -26.98 17.78 2.11
CA LYS A 88 -27.19 18.99 2.92
C LYS A 88 -28.09 19.92 2.13
N THR A 89 -29.38 19.75 2.31
CA THR A 89 -30.38 20.81 2.19
C THR A 89 -31.03 20.93 3.56
#